data_AF-A0A8T5T4A0-F1
#
_entry.id   AF-A0A8T5T4A0-F1
#
_cell.length_a   1.000
_cell.length_b   1.000
_cell.length_c   1.000
_cell.angle_alpha   90.00
_cell.angle_beta   90.00
_cell.angle_gamma   90.00
#
_symmetry.space_group_name_H-M   'P 1'
#
loop_
_entity.id
_entity.type
_entity.pdbx_description
1 polymer ?
#
loop_
_entity_poly.entity_id
_entity_poly.type
_entity_poly.pdbx_seq_one_letter_code
_entity_poly.pdbx_strand_id
1 'polypeptide(L)'
;MKFKSISRNLFVLVLLTNTILLVSFSSVQGYNLTEPVVADHTVANLVRLDEVPDSAIIEAKNTLHIAYQHTSHGSQIIDGMNALPAFKESNGGTVDLYNYNSTFLQDGAMSSVPDVGYPGWDDATRDYLDTPANSECNVIMWSWCGQASSQTEQSMIDHYLTPMSQLKIEYPNVMFVYMTGHTDGTGLEGNLHLRNEQIRNHCIANNSILFDFADIESYDPDGNYYGDKYVTDNCDWNDGVNSGNWALDWQVTHTEDVEWFSCSCAHSQALNGNLKA
;
A
#
# COMPACT_ATOMS: atom_id res chain seq x y z
N MET A 1 42.33 13.90 11.12
CA MET A 1 42.11 13.86 9.66
C MET A 1 41.11 12.74 9.39
N LYS A 2 39.87 13.14 9.07
CA LYS A 2 38.69 12.40 8.58
C LYS A 2 38.46 10.95 9.04
N PHE A 3 37.54 10.83 10.01
CA PHE A 3 36.67 9.66 10.17
C PHE A 3 35.86 9.46 8.87
N LYS A 4 35.88 8.24 8.32
CA LYS A 4 34.98 7.83 7.24
C LYS A 4 33.60 7.59 7.84
N SER A 5 32.64 8.38 7.38
CA SER A 5 31.20 8.22 7.60
C SER A 5 30.78 6.81 7.17
N ILE A 6 30.21 6.07 8.11
CA ILE A 6 29.39 4.89 7.84
C ILE A 6 28.04 5.45 7.43
N SER A 7 27.64 5.21 6.18
CA SER A 7 26.35 5.61 5.62
C SER A 7 25.23 4.86 6.34
N ARG A 8 24.41 5.62 7.09
CA ARG A 8 23.05 5.24 7.50
C ARG A 8 22.27 4.87 6.24
N ASN A 9 21.87 3.62 6.09
CA ASN A 9 20.81 3.14 5.17
C ASN A 9 20.41 1.73 5.63
N LEU A 10 19.73 1.66 6.77
CA LEU A 10 19.11 0.44 7.31
C LEU A 10 17.80 0.83 8.01
N PHE A 11 16.85 1.33 7.23
CA PHE A 11 15.46 1.65 7.58
C PHE A 11 14.75 1.53 6.23
N VAL A 12 13.77 0.64 6.00
CA VAL A 12 12.39 0.85 6.44
C VAL A 12 11.56 -0.46 6.52
N LEU A 13 12.04 -1.65 6.15
CA LEU A 13 11.27 -2.90 6.34
C LEU A 13 11.45 -3.56 7.73
N VAL A 14 11.43 -2.69 8.73
CA VAL A 14 11.44 -2.98 10.18
C VAL A 14 10.27 -2.25 10.88
N LEU A 15 9.49 -1.44 10.16
CA LEU A 15 8.54 -0.49 10.76
C LEU A 15 7.17 -1.05 11.16
N LEU A 16 6.88 -2.32 10.87
CA LEU A 16 5.77 -3.04 11.53
C LEU A 16 6.21 -3.86 12.75
N THR A 17 7.51 -4.04 13.01
CA THR A 17 7.95 -4.93 14.11
C THR A 17 8.89 -4.33 15.14
N ASN A 18 9.49 -3.16 14.92
CA ASN A 18 10.16 -2.42 16.00
C ASN A 18 9.32 -1.30 16.63
N THR A 19 8.14 -0.99 16.11
CA THR A 19 7.15 -0.13 16.79
C THR A 19 6.22 -0.96 17.70
N ILE A 20 6.14 -2.28 17.51
CA ILE A 20 5.33 -3.24 18.31
C ILE A 20 6.21 -3.99 19.33
N LEU A 21 7.33 -3.41 19.78
CA LEU A 21 8.21 -4.03 20.79
C LEU A 21 8.09 -3.40 22.18
N LEU A 22 7.11 -2.52 22.41
CA LEU A 22 6.83 -1.89 23.70
C LEU A 22 5.34 -1.65 24.00
N VAL A 23 4.44 -2.57 23.64
CA VAL A 23 3.07 -2.56 24.21
C VAL A 23 2.73 -3.92 24.79
N SER A 24 3.46 -4.28 25.84
CA SER A 24 2.95 -5.21 26.84
C SER A 24 1.73 -4.57 27.49
N PHE A 25 0.56 -5.17 27.26
CA PHE A 25 -0.75 -4.86 27.84
C PHE A 25 -0.69 -4.11 29.18
N SER A 26 -1.11 -2.85 29.18
CA SER A 26 -1.95 -2.19 30.21
C SER A 26 -2.19 -0.73 29.81
N SER A 27 -3.48 -0.35 29.74
CA SER A 27 -4.03 1.02 29.72
C SER A 27 -3.72 1.95 28.53
N VAL A 28 -4.79 2.27 27.78
CA VAL A 28 -5.09 3.53 27.06
C VAL A 28 -3.86 4.35 26.64
N GLN A 29 -3.21 3.96 25.54
CA GLN A 29 -2.34 4.86 24.81
C GLN A 29 -2.62 4.67 23.32
N GLY A 30 -3.30 5.66 22.73
CA GLY A 30 -3.60 5.65 21.30
C GLY A 30 -2.33 5.58 20.45
N TYR A 31 -2.46 5.02 19.26
CA TYR A 31 -1.38 4.94 18.27
C TYR A 31 -0.96 6.35 17.84
N ASN A 32 0.19 6.83 18.32
CA ASN A 32 0.76 8.13 17.96
C ASN A 32 2.10 7.94 17.25
N LEU A 33 2.08 8.06 15.93
CA LEU A 33 3.29 8.07 15.11
C LEU A 33 4.07 9.38 15.30
N THR A 34 5.38 9.26 15.49
CA THR A 34 6.29 10.40 15.59
C THR A 34 6.84 10.86 14.23
N GLU A 35 6.68 10.03 13.21
CA GLU A 35 7.06 10.28 11.81
C GLU A 35 6.10 9.52 10.89
N PRO A 36 5.89 9.96 9.63
CA PRO A 36 5.06 9.23 8.69
C PRO A 36 5.67 7.86 8.37
N VAL A 37 4.80 6.87 8.14
CA VAL A 37 5.19 5.54 7.65
C VAL A 37 4.72 5.45 6.21
N VAL A 38 5.64 5.33 5.26
CA VAL A 38 5.31 5.33 3.83
C VAL A 38 5.77 4.02 3.20
N ALA A 39 4.84 3.31 2.56
CA ALA A 39 5.10 2.18 1.69
C ALA A 39 5.04 2.64 0.23
N ASP A 40 6.19 2.96 -0.33
CA ASP A 40 6.41 3.44 -1.70
C ASP A 40 7.34 2.49 -2.48
N HIS A 41 7.75 2.83 -3.71
CA HIS A 41 8.61 1.96 -4.53
C HIS A 41 9.95 1.59 -3.84
N THR A 42 10.44 2.40 -2.90
CA THR A 42 11.73 2.16 -2.23
C THR A 42 11.69 0.98 -1.27
N VAL A 43 10.49 0.56 -0.87
CA VAL A 43 10.23 -0.47 0.13
C VAL A 43 9.28 -1.56 -0.35
N ALA A 44 8.33 -1.23 -1.23
CA ALA A 44 7.38 -2.15 -1.84
C ALA A 44 8.02 -2.80 -3.08
N ASN A 45 8.96 -3.71 -2.83
CA ASN A 45 9.62 -4.52 -3.86
C ASN A 45 10.19 -5.82 -3.26
N LEU A 46 10.42 -6.82 -4.12
CA LEU A 46 10.82 -8.16 -3.69
C LEU A 46 12.19 -8.20 -3.00
N VAL A 47 13.13 -7.33 -3.41
CA VAL A 47 14.47 -7.25 -2.78
C VAL A 47 14.34 -6.82 -1.33
N ARG A 48 13.53 -5.80 -1.05
CA ARG A 48 13.27 -5.34 0.31
C ARG A 48 12.48 -6.37 1.10
N LEU A 49 11.50 -7.03 0.47
CA LEU A 49 10.74 -8.10 1.12
C LEU A 49 11.65 -9.24 1.64
N ASP A 50 12.73 -9.56 0.92
CA ASP A 50 13.73 -10.56 1.36
C ASP A 50 14.60 -10.09 2.52
N GLU A 51 14.64 -8.78 2.80
CA GLU A 51 15.34 -8.22 3.96
C GLU A 51 14.47 -8.24 5.23
N VAL A 52 13.16 -8.53 5.13
CA VAL A 52 12.28 -8.64 6.29
C VAL A 52 12.61 -9.91 7.07
N PRO A 53 12.89 -9.82 8.38
CA PRO A 53 13.04 -11.02 9.20
C PRO A 53 11.77 -11.88 9.22
N ASP A 54 11.88 -13.20 9.07
CA ASP A 54 10.73 -14.12 9.19
C ASP A 54 9.89 -13.88 10.45
N SER A 55 10.56 -13.60 11.59
CA SER A 55 9.89 -13.29 12.85
C SER A 55 8.98 -12.06 12.75
N ALA A 56 9.34 -11.09 11.90
CA ALA A 56 8.55 -9.91 11.69
C ALA A 56 7.28 -10.20 10.86
N ILE A 57 7.39 -11.05 9.84
CA ILE A 57 6.24 -11.50 9.04
C ILE A 57 5.30 -12.35 9.90
N ILE A 58 5.84 -13.25 10.71
CA ILE A 58 5.07 -14.07 11.65
C ILE A 58 4.33 -13.20 12.66
N GLU A 59 4.98 -12.18 13.22
CA GLU A 59 4.34 -11.26 14.15
C GLU A 59 3.21 -10.48 13.48
N ALA A 60 3.45 -9.93 12.28
CA ALA A 60 2.42 -9.22 11.52
C ALA A 60 1.19 -10.11 11.26
N LYS A 61 1.40 -11.37 10.84
CA LYS A 61 0.34 -12.35 10.63
C LYS A 61 -0.46 -12.70 11.89
N ASN A 62 0.13 -12.58 13.07
CA ASN A 62 -0.51 -12.94 14.34
C ASN A 62 -1.16 -11.75 15.05
N THR A 63 -0.80 -10.52 14.67
CA THR A 63 -1.19 -9.32 15.42
C THR A 63 -1.97 -8.31 14.60
N LEU A 64 -1.80 -8.27 13.27
CA LEU A 64 -2.55 -7.35 12.43
C LEU A 64 -3.87 -7.99 12.02
N HIS A 65 -4.96 -7.36 12.44
CA HIS A 65 -6.32 -7.67 12.03
C HIS A 65 -6.83 -6.53 11.16
N ILE A 66 -6.72 -6.74 9.86
CA ILE A 66 -6.91 -5.78 8.78
C ILE A 66 -8.29 -5.98 8.18
N ALA A 67 -9.07 -4.90 8.14
CA ALA A 67 -10.24 -4.79 7.29
C ALA A 67 -9.87 -3.95 6.06
N TYR A 68 -9.94 -4.58 4.89
CA TYR A 68 -9.61 -3.96 3.61
C TYR A 68 -10.84 -3.94 2.70
N GLN A 69 -11.16 -2.78 2.12
CA GLN A 69 -12.27 -2.64 1.18
C GLN A 69 -11.83 -1.93 -0.09
N HIS A 70 -12.20 -2.52 -1.23
CA HIS A 70 -11.79 -2.05 -2.54
C HIS A 70 -12.70 -2.56 -3.66
N THR A 71 -12.48 -2.00 -4.85
CA THR A 71 -12.91 -2.56 -6.13
C THR A 71 -11.69 -2.98 -6.96
N SER A 72 -11.75 -2.95 -8.29
CA SER A 72 -10.79 -3.65 -9.15
C SER A 72 -9.33 -3.25 -8.94
N HIS A 73 -8.98 -1.96 -8.84
CA HIS A 73 -7.55 -1.59 -8.68
C HIS A 73 -6.96 -2.05 -7.35
N GLY A 74 -7.75 -2.01 -6.27
CA GLY A 74 -7.27 -2.51 -4.97
C GLY A 74 -7.04 -4.01 -4.92
N SER A 75 -7.68 -4.81 -5.82
CA SER A 75 -7.49 -6.26 -5.83
C SER A 75 -6.05 -6.65 -6.15
N GLN A 76 -5.28 -5.76 -6.81
CA GLN A 76 -3.90 -6.02 -7.19
C GLN A 76 -3.02 -6.40 -5.99
N ILE A 77 -3.28 -5.84 -4.80
CA ILE A 77 -2.55 -6.22 -3.57
C ILE A 77 -2.85 -7.68 -3.22
N ILE A 78 -4.13 -8.05 -3.17
CA ILE A 78 -4.58 -9.41 -2.82
C ILE A 78 -4.14 -10.41 -3.89
N ASP A 79 -4.22 -10.05 -5.16
CA ASP A 79 -3.77 -10.89 -6.27
C ASP A 79 -2.27 -11.21 -6.18
N GLY A 80 -1.44 -10.20 -5.89
CA GLY A 80 0.00 -10.38 -5.64
C GLY A 80 0.27 -11.23 -4.40
N MET A 81 -0.38 -10.91 -3.27
CA MET A 81 -0.28 -11.67 -2.02
C MET A 81 -0.71 -13.13 -2.16
N ASN A 82 -1.66 -13.44 -3.05
CA ASN A 82 -2.10 -14.83 -3.30
C ASN A 82 -1.06 -15.66 -4.06
N ALA A 83 -0.30 -15.05 -4.97
CA ALA A 83 0.73 -15.74 -5.75
C ALA A 83 2.10 -15.79 -5.04
N LEU A 84 2.37 -14.83 -4.15
CA LEU A 84 3.63 -14.68 -3.43
C LEU A 84 4.09 -15.95 -2.67
N PRO A 85 3.24 -16.70 -1.94
CA PRO A 85 3.70 -17.88 -1.19
C PRO A 85 4.31 -18.95 -2.08
N ALA A 86 3.63 -19.29 -3.19
CA ALA A 86 4.12 -20.31 -4.11
C ALA A 86 5.45 -19.90 -4.75
N PHE A 87 5.60 -18.62 -5.10
CA PHE A 87 6.85 -18.07 -5.63
C PHE A 87 7.99 -18.11 -4.61
N LYS A 88 7.74 -17.71 -3.35
CA LYS A 88 8.76 -17.73 -2.31
C LYS A 88 9.19 -19.16 -1.95
N GLU A 89 8.24 -20.09 -1.88
CA GLU A 89 8.53 -21.51 -1.61
C GLU A 89 9.30 -22.20 -2.75
N SER A 90 8.96 -21.90 -4.02
CA SER A 90 9.69 -22.45 -5.17
C SER A 90 11.15 -21.96 -5.22
N ASN A 91 11.41 -20.78 -4.67
CA ASN A 91 12.73 -20.17 -4.54
C ASN A 91 13.44 -20.51 -3.22
N GLY A 92 12.97 -21.53 -2.48
CA GLY A 92 13.63 -22.04 -1.27
C GLY A 92 13.32 -21.27 0.00
N GLY A 93 12.29 -20.42 -0.01
CA GLY A 93 11.76 -19.73 1.16
C GLY A 93 11.08 -20.67 2.16
N THR A 94 10.83 -20.15 3.35
CA THR A 94 10.14 -20.88 4.43
C THR A 94 8.69 -21.17 4.05
N VAL A 95 8.31 -22.45 4.06
CA VAL A 95 6.93 -22.91 3.80
C VAL A 95 5.94 -22.21 4.72
N ASP A 96 4.80 -21.81 4.17
CA ASP A 96 3.71 -21.10 4.85
C ASP A 96 4.06 -19.70 5.40
N LEU A 97 5.29 -19.19 5.21
CA LEU A 97 5.69 -17.91 5.79
C LEU A 97 4.81 -16.76 5.28
N TYR A 98 4.62 -16.67 3.97
CA TYR A 98 3.87 -15.62 3.29
C TYR A 98 2.37 -15.91 3.15
N ASN A 99 1.88 -17.08 3.58
CA ASN A 99 0.45 -17.36 3.64
C ASN A 99 -0.22 -16.40 4.62
N TYR A 100 -1.22 -15.63 4.20
CA TYR A 100 -1.97 -14.76 5.11
C TYR A 100 -3.19 -15.48 5.71
N ASN A 101 -3.59 -15.08 6.91
CA ASN A 101 -4.81 -15.58 7.52
C ASN A 101 -5.99 -14.74 7.04
N SER A 102 -6.87 -15.31 6.21
CA SER A 102 -8.04 -14.60 5.67
C SER A 102 -9.10 -14.20 6.70
N THR A 103 -8.96 -14.67 7.95
CA THR A 103 -9.77 -14.17 9.08
C THR A 103 -9.18 -12.88 9.65
N PHE A 104 -7.86 -12.71 9.56
CA PHE A 104 -7.15 -11.54 10.07
C PHE A 104 -6.94 -10.49 9.00
N LEU A 105 -6.79 -10.87 7.73
CA LEU A 105 -6.94 -9.97 6.60
C LEU A 105 -8.30 -10.25 5.95
N GLN A 106 -9.28 -9.42 6.29
CA GLN A 106 -10.62 -9.48 5.71
C GLN A 106 -10.67 -8.64 4.44
N ASP A 107 -10.55 -9.32 3.30
CA ASP A 107 -10.77 -8.75 1.99
C ASP A 107 -12.27 -8.54 1.74
N GLY A 108 -12.66 -7.31 1.37
CA GLY A 108 -14.05 -6.92 1.19
C GLY A 108 -14.83 -6.74 2.49
N ALA A 109 -14.15 -6.34 3.57
CA ALA A 109 -14.72 -6.29 4.93
C ALA A 109 -15.92 -5.34 5.11
N MET A 110 -15.99 -4.27 4.31
CA MET A 110 -16.95 -3.17 4.47
C MET A 110 -17.86 -3.06 3.24
N SER A 111 -18.45 -4.20 2.84
CA SER A 111 -19.12 -4.40 1.56
C SER A 111 -20.41 -3.60 1.32
N SER A 112 -20.85 -2.78 2.29
CA SER A 112 -21.97 -1.84 2.11
C SER A 112 -21.61 -0.69 1.16
N VAL A 113 -20.31 -0.41 0.98
CA VAL A 113 -19.77 0.59 0.07
C VAL A 113 -18.67 -0.04 -0.79
N PRO A 114 -18.63 0.19 -2.12
CA PRO A 114 -17.69 -0.51 -2.99
C PRO A 114 -16.23 -0.22 -2.69
N ASP A 115 -15.87 1.06 -2.60
CA ASP A 115 -14.53 1.57 -2.36
C ASP A 115 -14.59 2.98 -1.77
N VAL A 116 -13.43 3.57 -1.46
CA VAL A 116 -13.37 4.88 -0.79
C VAL A 116 -13.90 6.02 -1.65
N GLY A 117 -14.06 5.83 -2.95
CA GLY A 117 -14.55 6.83 -3.88
C GLY A 117 -16.04 7.12 -3.76
N TYR A 118 -16.78 6.35 -2.97
CA TYR A 118 -18.23 6.47 -2.80
C TYR A 118 -18.62 7.08 -1.45
N PRO A 119 -19.64 7.94 -1.38
CA PRO A 119 -20.13 8.47 -0.11
C PRO A 119 -20.54 7.36 0.87
N GLY A 120 -20.29 7.58 2.17
CA GLY A 120 -20.66 6.66 3.24
C GLY A 120 -19.61 5.60 3.58
N TRP A 121 -18.42 5.62 2.95
CA TRP A 121 -17.32 4.70 3.28
C TRP A 121 -16.85 4.85 4.74
N ASP A 122 -16.91 6.06 5.29
CA ASP A 122 -16.55 6.37 6.67
C ASP A 122 -17.63 5.90 7.65
N ASP A 123 -18.91 6.02 7.31
CA ASP A 123 -20.00 5.41 8.08
C ASP A 123 -19.93 3.88 8.05
N ALA A 124 -19.63 3.28 6.89
CA ALA A 124 -19.39 1.84 6.77
C ALA A 124 -18.21 1.37 7.65
N THR A 125 -17.19 2.21 7.78
CA THR A 125 -16.05 1.97 8.68
C THR A 125 -16.49 1.97 10.14
N ARG A 126 -17.30 2.95 10.56
CA ARG A 126 -17.87 3.03 11.91
C ARG A 126 -18.73 1.83 12.23
N ASP A 127 -19.68 1.49 11.35
CA ASP A 127 -20.56 0.34 11.49
C ASP A 127 -19.77 -0.97 11.63
N TYR A 128 -18.69 -1.12 10.85
CA TYR A 128 -17.81 -2.28 10.93
C TYR A 128 -17.06 -2.34 12.27
N LEU A 129 -16.44 -1.25 12.71
CA LEU A 129 -15.64 -1.20 13.95
C LEU A 129 -16.51 -1.28 15.22
N ASP A 130 -17.73 -0.75 15.19
CA ASP A 130 -18.67 -0.78 16.31
C ASP A 130 -19.36 -2.15 16.46
N THR A 131 -19.25 -3.02 15.44
CA THR A 131 -19.77 -4.38 15.49
C THR A 131 -18.90 -5.24 16.43
N PRO A 132 -19.45 -5.84 17.52
CA PRO A 132 -18.65 -6.57 18.51
C PRO A 132 -17.82 -7.73 17.97
N ALA A 133 -18.29 -8.37 16.88
CA ALA A 133 -17.56 -9.45 16.21
C ALA A 133 -16.24 -8.99 15.58
N ASN A 134 -16.07 -7.70 15.33
CA ASN A 134 -14.89 -7.08 14.71
C ASN A 134 -14.03 -6.34 15.73
N SER A 135 -14.26 -6.55 17.04
CA SER A 135 -13.57 -5.83 18.12
C SER A 135 -12.06 -6.07 18.18
N GLU A 136 -11.55 -7.09 17.48
CA GLU A 136 -10.12 -7.34 17.36
C GLU A 136 -9.49 -6.63 16.14
N CYS A 137 -10.28 -6.03 15.24
CA CYS A 137 -9.77 -5.27 14.10
C CYS A 137 -8.92 -4.08 14.59
N ASN A 138 -7.70 -3.97 14.07
CA ASN A 138 -6.76 -2.91 14.45
C ASN A 138 -6.10 -2.21 13.26
N VAL A 139 -6.44 -2.58 12.02
CA VAL A 139 -6.05 -1.85 10.81
C VAL A 139 -7.24 -1.67 9.88
N ILE A 140 -7.45 -0.45 9.40
CA ILE A 140 -8.40 -0.13 8.35
C ILE A 140 -7.65 0.40 7.15
N MET A 141 -7.96 -0.16 5.98
CA MET A 141 -7.48 0.32 4.71
C MET A 141 -8.62 0.34 3.71
N TRP A 142 -8.68 1.42 2.93
CA TRP A 142 -9.59 1.55 1.81
C TRP A 142 -8.81 1.89 0.56
N SER A 143 -9.20 1.30 -0.56
CA SER A 143 -8.61 1.58 -1.86
C SER A 143 -9.42 2.60 -2.65
N TRP A 144 -8.73 3.34 -3.53
CA TRP A 144 -9.32 4.07 -4.64
C TRP A 144 -9.36 3.20 -5.90
N CYS A 145 -10.40 3.38 -6.71
CA CYS A 145 -10.37 3.01 -8.14
C CYS A 145 -10.20 4.31 -8.96
N GLY A 146 -11.02 4.56 -9.97
CA GLY A 146 -10.90 5.75 -10.83
C GLY A 146 -11.48 7.05 -10.26
N GLN A 147 -12.15 7.01 -9.10
CA GLN A 147 -12.91 8.15 -8.56
C GLN A 147 -11.98 9.30 -8.14
N ALA A 148 -10.76 8.98 -7.68
CA ALA A 148 -9.74 9.96 -7.30
C ALA A 148 -9.43 10.95 -8.45
N SER A 149 -9.46 10.51 -9.71
CA SER A 149 -9.17 11.35 -10.89
C SER A 149 -10.16 12.49 -11.07
N SER A 150 -11.35 12.38 -10.49
CA SER A 150 -12.43 13.39 -10.59
C SER A 150 -12.53 14.30 -9.37
N GLN A 151 -11.77 14.03 -8.30
CA GLN A 151 -11.82 14.83 -7.09
C GLN A 151 -11.24 16.22 -7.34
N THR A 152 -11.94 17.23 -6.86
CA THR A 152 -11.39 18.58 -6.67
C THR A 152 -10.51 18.60 -5.42
N GLU A 153 -9.81 19.72 -5.18
CA GLU A 153 -8.96 19.86 -3.98
C GLU A 153 -9.81 19.81 -2.72
N GLN A 154 -10.91 20.55 -2.74
CA GLN A 154 -11.83 20.63 -1.62
C GLN A 154 -12.56 19.30 -1.41
N SER A 155 -13.01 18.65 -2.48
CA SER A 155 -13.69 17.36 -2.33
C SER A 155 -12.73 16.25 -1.87
N MET A 156 -11.44 16.27 -2.23
CA MET A 156 -10.46 15.35 -1.63
C MET A 156 -10.31 15.57 -0.11
N ILE A 157 -10.34 16.83 0.34
CA ILE A 157 -10.31 17.16 1.77
C ILE A 157 -11.58 16.67 2.48
N ASP A 158 -12.74 17.02 1.95
CA ASP A 158 -14.02 16.78 2.60
C ASP A 158 -14.42 15.31 2.55
N HIS A 159 -14.10 14.61 1.46
CA HIS A 159 -14.49 13.23 1.23
C HIS A 159 -13.52 12.21 1.84
N TYR A 160 -12.22 12.52 1.89
CA TYR A 160 -11.20 11.55 2.27
C TYR A 160 -10.32 11.99 3.44
N LEU A 161 -9.62 13.12 3.31
CA LEU A 161 -8.60 13.50 4.30
C LEU A 161 -9.19 13.85 5.66
N THR A 162 -10.30 14.59 5.68
CA THR A 162 -11.00 14.97 6.91
C THR A 162 -11.64 13.74 7.57
N PRO A 163 -12.44 12.91 6.88
CA PRO A 163 -13.02 11.72 7.51
C PRO A 163 -11.96 10.71 7.99
N MET A 164 -10.88 10.47 7.24
CA MET A 164 -9.76 9.63 7.72
C MET A 164 -9.14 10.18 9.02
N SER A 165 -8.95 11.50 9.10
CA SER A 165 -8.41 12.14 10.30
C SER A 165 -9.38 12.05 11.48
N GLN A 166 -10.69 12.15 11.22
CA GLN A 166 -11.74 12.02 12.20
C GLN A 166 -11.84 10.57 12.72
N LEU A 167 -11.77 9.56 11.86
CA LEU A 167 -11.76 8.15 12.24
C LEU A 167 -10.57 7.80 13.15
N LYS A 168 -9.39 8.38 12.90
CA LYS A 168 -8.22 8.24 13.80
C LYS A 168 -8.49 8.78 15.21
N ILE A 169 -9.31 9.82 15.34
CA ILE A 169 -9.70 10.39 16.64
C ILE A 169 -10.77 9.52 17.32
N GLU A 170 -11.73 9.02 16.55
CA GLU A 170 -12.84 8.18 17.03
C GLU A 170 -12.35 6.80 17.49
N TYR A 171 -11.40 6.21 16.77
CA TYR A 171 -10.86 4.87 17.00
C TYR A 171 -9.34 4.90 17.24
N PRO A 172 -8.87 5.45 18.38
CA PRO A 172 -7.45 5.71 18.62
C PRO A 172 -6.57 4.44 18.75
N ASN A 173 -7.19 3.27 18.83
CA ASN A 173 -6.50 1.97 18.87
C ASN A 173 -6.46 1.28 17.50
N VAL A 174 -7.01 1.90 16.45
CA VAL A 174 -7.03 1.39 15.08
C VAL A 174 -6.07 2.21 14.22
N MET A 175 -5.23 1.52 13.46
CA MET A 175 -4.35 2.12 12.47
C MET A 175 -5.13 2.36 11.18
N PHE A 176 -5.15 3.61 10.70
CA PHE A 176 -5.78 3.96 9.43
C PHE A 176 -4.70 4.19 8.37
N VAL A 177 -4.70 3.33 7.35
CA VAL A 177 -3.76 3.38 6.22
C VAL A 177 -4.38 4.25 5.12
N TYR A 178 -3.75 5.39 4.86
CA TYR A 178 -4.08 6.19 3.68
C TYR A 178 -3.51 5.51 2.43
N MET A 179 -4.13 5.76 1.29
CA MET A 179 -3.71 5.19 0.01
C MET A 179 -3.86 6.26 -1.09
N THR A 180 -2.85 6.40 -1.95
CA THR A 180 -2.98 7.20 -3.18
C THR A 180 -3.84 6.47 -4.22
N GLY A 181 -4.37 7.18 -5.21
CA GLY A 181 -4.99 6.54 -6.38
C GLY A 181 -3.95 5.79 -7.23
N HIS A 182 -4.40 5.23 -8.35
CA HIS A 182 -3.50 4.69 -9.37
C HIS A 182 -2.88 5.81 -10.23
N THR A 183 -2.13 5.44 -11.25
CA THR A 183 -1.67 6.32 -12.34
C THR A 183 -2.66 6.26 -13.51
N ASP A 184 -2.93 7.37 -14.22
CA ASP A 184 -3.99 7.41 -15.26
C ASP A 184 -3.57 8.05 -16.58
N GLY A 185 -2.26 8.23 -16.79
CA GLY A 185 -1.71 8.79 -18.01
C GLY A 185 -1.90 10.28 -18.18
N THR A 186 -2.37 11.01 -17.16
CA THR A 186 -2.58 12.46 -17.26
C THR A 186 -1.33 13.31 -16.95
N GLY A 187 -0.26 12.68 -16.47
CA GLY A 187 1.05 13.32 -16.21
C GLY A 187 1.09 14.15 -14.91
N LEU A 188 2.22 14.81 -14.65
CA LEU A 188 2.49 15.53 -13.39
C LEU A 188 1.64 16.80 -13.20
N GLU A 189 1.04 17.33 -14.26
CA GLU A 189 0.09 18.44 -14.17
C GLU A 189 -1.37 17.95 -14.15
N GLY A 190 -1.57 16.63 -14.31
CA GLY A 190 -2.87 15.98 -14.32
C GLY A 190 -3.55 16.02 -12.95
N ASN A 191 -4.89 16.06 -12.96
CA ASN A 191 -5.66 16.19 -11.72
C ASN A 191 -5.37 15.05 -10.73
N LEU A 192 -5.31 13.80 -11.20
CA LEU A 192 -5.06 12.65 -10.32
C LEU A 192 -3.70 12.77 -9.61
N HIS A 193 -2.65 13.15 -10.34
CA HIS A 193 -1.33 13.40 -9.73
C HIS A 193 -1.43 14.46 -8.63
N LEU A 194 -2.10 15.59 -8.90
CA LEU A 194 -2.29 16.66 -7.91
C LEU A 194 -3.13 16.22 -6.69
N ARG A 195 -3.98 15.20 -6.81
CA ARG A 195 -4.73 14.61 -5.69
C ARG A 195 -3.89 13.60 -4.92
N ASN A 196 -3.06 12.82 -5.59
CA ASN A 196 -2.08 11.95 -4.95
C ASN A 196 -1.05 12.75 -4.14
N GLU A 197 -0.54 13.86 -4.69
CA GLU A 197 0.32 14.80 -3.96
C GLU A 197 -0.39 15.39 -2.73
N GLN A 198 -1.68 15.68 -2.82
CA GLN A 198 -2.46 16.17 -1.69
C GLN A 198 -2.54 15.13 -0.55
N ILE A 199 -2.75 13.85 -0.89
CA ILE A 199 -2.75 12.74 0.07
C ILE A 199 -1.37 12.55 0.70
N ARG A 200 -0.29 12.54 -0.11
CA ARG A 200 1.10 12.43 0.35
C ARG A 200 1.45 13.54 1.35
N ASN A 201 1.18 14.79 0.98
CA ASN A 201 1.44 15.95 1.82
C ASN A 201 0.65 15.90 3.14
N HIS A 202 -0.61 15.47 3.10
CA HIS A 202 -1.40 15.26 4.32
C HIS A 202 -0.76 14.20 5.23
N CYS A 203 -0.31 13.09 4.67
CA CYS A 203 0.30 12.02 5.46
C CYS A 203 1.61 12.46 6.12
N ILE A 204 2.47 13.15 5.37
CA ILE A 204 3.74 13.70 5.88
C ILE A 204 3.47 14.71 7.01
N ALA A 205 2.53 15.63 6.80
CA ALA A 205 2.22 16.67 7.78
C ALA A 205 1.59 16.13 9.08
N ASN A 206 0.95 14.97 9.03
CA ASN A 206 0.19 14.39 10.14
C ASN A 206 0.78 13.07 10.68
N ASN A 207 2.01 12.72 10.28
CA ASN A 207 2.66 11.45 10.61
C ASN A 207 1.73 10.24 10.38
N SER A 208 1.02 10.20 9.24
CA SER A 208 0.10 9.10 8.93
C SER A 208 0.83 7.93 8.27
N ILE A 209 0.16 6.78 8.23
CA ILE A 209 0.57 5.62 7.43
C ILE A 209 0.03 5.82 6.01
N LEU A 210 0.88 5.63 4.99
CA LEU A 210 0.55 5.75 3.59
C LEU A 210 1.00 4.51 2.81
N PHE A 211 0.09 3.89 2.06
CA PHE A 211 0.41 2.98 0.97
C PHE A 211 0.37 3.76 -0.35
N ASP A 212 1.53 4.07 -0.91
CA ASP A 212 1.66 4.97 -2.05
C ASP A 212 1.54 4.21 -3.38
N PHE A 213 0.31 3.79 -3.68
CA PHE A 213 -0.04 3.01 -4.86
C PHE A 213 0.43 3.65 -6.17
N ALA A 214 0.20 4.95 -6.38
CA ALA A 214 0.65 5.65 -7.58
C ALA A 214 2.18 5.77 -7.69
N ASP A 215 2.88 5.90 -6.56
CA ASP A 215 4.34 5.93 -6.57
C ASP A 215 4.90 4.57 -6.99
N ILE A 216 4.38 3.47 -6.43
CA ILE A 216 4.77 2.10 -6.81
C ILE A 216 4.58 1.88 -8.32
N GLU A 217 3.48 2.36 -8.91
CA GLU A 217 3.23 2.25 -10.36
C GLU A 217 4.11 3.13 -11.25
N SER A 218 4.86 4.06 -10.66
CA SER A 218 5.67 5.04 -11.37
C SER A 218 7.15 4.64 -11.47
N TYR A 219 7.55 3.49 -10.92
CA TYR A 219 8.92 2.99 -10.94
C TYR A 219 8.99 1.53 -11.37
N ASP A 220 10.03 1.18 -12.13
CA ASP A 220 10.41 -0.22 -12.27
C ASP A 220 11.25 -0.70 -11.07
N PRO A 221 11.48 -2.02 -10.92
CA PRO A 221 12.29 -2.56 -9.83
C PRO A 221 13.75 -2.07 -9.77
N ASP A 222 14.28 -1.52 -10.88
CA ASP A 222 15.64 -0.95 -10.95
C ASP A 222 15.67 0.52 -10.49
N GLY A 223 14.50 1.10 -10.20
CA GLY A 223 14.34 2.49 -9.76
C GLY A 223 14.29 3.49 -10.92
N ASN A 224 14.05 3.05 -12.16
CA ASN A 224 13.80 3.97 -13.26
C ASN A 224 12.41 4.59 -13.10
N TYR A 225 12.35 5.92 -13.19
CA TYR A 225 11.12 6.68 -13.02
C TYR A 225 10.35 6.86 -14.34
N TYR A 226 9.03 6.75 -14.25
CA TYR A 226 8.07 6.88 -15.35
C TYR A 226 6.92 7.87 -15.06
N GLY A 227 6.82 8.42 -13.85
CA GLY A 227 5.71 9.32 -13.50
C GLY A 227 5.65 10.61 -14.33
N ASP A 228 6.78 11.03 -14.92
CA ASP A 228 6.87 12.16 -15.86
C ASP A 228 6.61 11.79 -17.33
N LYS A 229 6.31 10.51 -17.61
CA LYS A 229 6.08 9.96 -18.96
C LYS A 229 4.64 9.48 -19.14
N TYR A 230 3.67 10.27 -18.67
CA TYR A 230 2.24 9.98 -18.82
C TYR A 230 1.90 8.50 -18.53
N VAL A 231 2.44 7.96 -17.43
CA VAL A 231 2.28 6.55 -17.08
C VAL A 231 0.82 6.23 -16.74
N THR A 232 0.31 5.12 -17.25
CA THR A 232 -1.03 4.61 -17.01
C THR A 232 -1.01 3.47 -16.00
N ASP A 233 -2.18 3.13 -15.45
CA ASP A 233 -2.41 1.98 -14.58
C ASP A 233 -2.05 0.64 -15.25
N ASN A 234 -2.04 0.60 -16.58
CA ASN A 234 -1.57 -0.55 -17.36
C ASN A 234 -0.04 -0.66 -17.48
N CYS A 235 0.73 0.20 -16.82
CA CYS A 235 2.18 0.37 -16.94
C CYS A 235 2.65 0.95 -18.29
N ASP A 236 1.73 1.42 -19.13
CA ASP A 236 2.11 2.07 -20.38
C ASP A 236 2.68 3.45 -20.08
N TRP A 237 3.72 3.85 -20.81
CA TRP A 237 4.31 5.18 -20.71
C TRP A 237 4.48 5.81 -22.09
N ASN A 238 4.50 7.14 -22.14
CA ASN A 238 4.73 7.94 -23.34
C ASN A 238 5.49 9.22 -22.94
N ASP A 239 6.63 9.52 -23.56
CA ASP A 239 7.42 10.74 -23.27
C ASP A 239 7.16 11.88 -24.29
N GLY A 240 6.17 11.71 -25.16
CA GLY A 240 5.85 12.59 -26.29
C GLY A 240 6.57 12.22 -27.60
N VAL A 241 7.54 11.32 -27.55
CA VAL A 241 8.32 10.83 -28.70
C VAL A 241 8.27 9.32 -28.79
N ASN A 242 8.55 8.64 -27.68
CA ASN A 242 8.56 7.21 -27.51
C ASN A 242 7.41 6.80 -26.60
N SER A 243 7.00 5.54 -26.73
CA SER A 243 6.09 4.90 -25.81
C SER A 243 6.49 3.44 -25.62
N GLY A 244 6.08 2.86 -24.50
CA GLY A 244 6.36 1.49 -24.15
C GLY A 244 5.52 1.05 -22.96
N ASN A 245 5.87 -0.09 -22.38
CA ASN A 245 5.25 -0.59 -21.17
C ASN A 245 6.37 -1.03 -20.22
N TRP A 246 6.59 -0.27 -19.15
CA TRP A 246 7.81 -0.42 -18.34
C TRP A 246 7.86 -1.79 -17.66
N ALA A 247 6.71 -2.33 -17.27
CA ALA A 247 6.64 -3.62 -16.60
C ALA A 247 6.97 -4.76 -17.56
N LEU A 248 6.39 -4.74 -18.77
CA LEU A 248 6.70 -5.74 -19.80
C LEU A 248 8.17 -5.64 -20.26
N ASP A 249 8.69 -4.43 -20.43
CA ASP A 249 10.08 -4.19 -20.82
C ASP A 249 11.06 -4.74 -19.76
N TRP A 250 10.73 -4.57 -18.47
CA TRP A 250 11.51 -5.15 -17.38
C TRP A 250 11.40 -6.68 -17.37
N GLN A 251 10.19 -7.23 -17.47
CA GLN A 251 9.95 -8.68 -17.46
C GLN A 251 10.68 -9.43 -18.57
N VAL A 252 10.81 -8.88 -19.79
CA VAL A 252 11.51 -9.57 -20.90
C VAL A 252 13.04 -9.62 -20.72
N THR A 253 13.59 -8.82 -19.81
CA THR A 253 15.01 -8.82 -19.47
C THR A 253 15.34 -9.60 -18.19
N HIS A 254 14.31 -10.07 -17.48
CA HIS A 254 14.40 -10.79 -16.21
C HIS A 254 13.72 -12.16 -16.26
N THR A 255 14.09 -13.05 -15.35
CA THR A 255 13.62 -14.44 -15.37
C THR A 255 12.36 -14.60 -14.52
N GLU A 256 11.26 -15.02 -15.16
CA GLU A 256 10.03 -15.44 -14.47
C GLU A 256 10.31 -16.60 -13.51
N ASP A 257 9.60 -16.63 -12.39
CA ASP A 257 9.77 -17.56 -11.25
C ASP A 257 11.13 -17.46 -10.54
N VAL A 258 11.93 -16.44 -10.84
CA VAL A 258 13.17 -16.11 -10.12
C VAL A 258 13.17 -14.66 -9.63
N GLU A 259 12.93 -13.72 -10.54
CA GLU A 259 13.02 -12.27 -10.27
C GLU A 259 11.63 -11.62 -10.19
N TRP A 260 10.62 -12.28 -10.76
CA TRP A 260 9.21 -11.92 -10.70
C TRP A 260 8.35 -13.17 -10.90
N PHE A 261 7.08 -13.10 -10.51
CA PHE A 261 6.10 -14.17 -10.74
C PHE A 261 4.86 -13.66 -11.48
N SER A 262 4.19 -14.54 -12.20
CA SER A 262 2.89 -14.23 -12.80
C SER A 262 1.78 -14.24 -11.75
N CYS A 263 0.93 -13.22 -11.76
CA CYS A 263 -0.31 -13.13 -10.99
C CYS A 263 -1.39 -12.44 -11.83
N SER A 264 -2.67 -12.59 -11.43
CA SER A 264 -3.69 -11.62 -11.89
C SER A 264 -3.30 -10.23 -11.40
N CYS A 265 -3.54 -9.21 -12.20
CA CYS A 265 -3.32 -7.83 -11.76
C CYS A 265 -4.32 -6.96 -12.52
N ALA A 266 -5.42 -6.60 -11.87
CA ALA A 266 -6.51 -5.89 -12.54
C ALA A 266 -6.03 -4.57 -13.17
N HIS A 267 -6.31 -4.39 -14.46
CA HIS A 267 -5.91 -3.21 -15.25
C HIS A 267 -4.40 -2.98 -15.39
N SER A 268 -3.57 -3.94 -14.98
CA SER A 268 -2.12 -3.76 -14.91
C SER A 268 -1.34 -5.01 -15.31
N GLN A 269 -0.01 -4.95 -15.19
CA GLN A 269 0.87 -6.08 -15.43
C GLN A 269 1.17 -6.83 -14.12
N ALA A 270 1.51 -8.12 -14.22
CA ALA A 270 1.83 -8.96 -13.06
C ALA A 270 2.90 -8.34 -12.15
N LEU A 271 3.95 -7.74 -12.75
CA LEU A 271 5.02 -7.09 -11.99
C LEU A 271 4.51 -6.03 -11.01
N ASN A 272 3.47 -5.27 -11.36
CA ASN A 272 2.85 -4.29 -10.46
C ASN A 272 2.17 -4.96 -9.26
N GLY A 273 1.56 -6.12 -9.46
CA GLY A 273 1.00 -6.94 -8.37
C GLY A 273 2.11 -7.45 -7.45
N ASN A 274 3.24 -7.87 -8.00
CA ASN A 274 4.40 -8.35 -7.24
C ASN A 274 5.01 -7.26 -6.35
N LEU A 275 5.06 -6.02 -6.85
CA LEU A 275 5.57 -4.87 -6.09
C LEU A 275 4.63 -4.48 -4.93
N LYS A 276 3.33 -4.74 -5.07
CA LYS A 276 2.30 -4.36 -4.08
C LYS A 276 1.99 -5.45 -3.05
N ALA A 277 2.53 -6.65 -3.24
CA ALA A 277 2.31 -7.84 -2.42
C ALA A 277 3.06 -7.81 -1.06
#